data_AF-A0A0X3VVZ6-F1
#
_entry.id   AF-A0A0X3VVZ6-F1
#
_cell.length_a   1.000
_cell.length_b   1.000
_cell.length_c   1.000
_cell.angle_alpha   90.00
_cell.angle_beta   90.00
_cell.angle_gamma   90.00
#
_symmetry.space_group_name_H-M   'P 1'
#
loop_
_entity.id
_entity.type
_entity.pdbx_description
1 polymer ?
#
loop_
_entity_poly.entity_id
_entity_poly.type
_entity_poly.pdbx_seq_one_letter_code
_entity_poly.pdbx_strand_id
1 'polypeptide(L)'
;MNQRIAEPKLHFRVQLSATRRGARLARLLGVEQLRSWGLPFEDPAQVISELAANAVSHGRVPGRDFRLVLAADADTLSIGVTDARGDRIPVQQAPADEESGRGLLIVGALASRWGTVRGPFPCKTVWAEFDLPMWN
;
A
#
# COMPACT_ATOMS: atom_id res chain seq x y z
N MET A 1 18.57 16.32 -18.58
CA MET A 1 18.18 16.74 -17.22
C MET A 1 17.89 15.48 -16.44
N ASN A 2 18.94 14.86 -15.90
CA ASN A 2 18.87 13.53 -15.28
C ASN A 2 18.57 13.73 -13.80
N GLN A 3 17.31 13.61 -13.40
CA GLN A 3 16.97 13.50 -11.98
C GLN A 3 17.58 12.20 -11.48
N ARG A 4 18.58 12.30 -10.60
CA ARG A 4 19.04 11.18 -9.76
C ARG A 4 17.80 10.71 -9.01
N ILE A 5 17.29 9.54 -9.37
CA ILE A 5 16.39 8.79 -8.50
C ILE A 5 17.29 8.36 -7.34
N ALA A 6 17.28 9.13 -6.24
CA ALA A 6 17.95 8.69 -5.03
C ALA A 6 17.27 7.38 -4.62
N GLU A 7 18.04 6.30 -4.44
CA GLU A 7 17.48 5.07 -3.89
C GLU A 7 16.88 5.37 -2.52
N PRO A 8 15.68 4.85 -2.21
CA PRO A 8 15.08 5.07 -0.90
C PRO A 8 16.03 4.55 0.18
N LYS A 9 16.30 5.39 1.19
CA LYS A 9 17.25 5.06 2.27
C LYS A 9 16.76 3.87 3.10
N LEU A 10 15.44 3.70 3.18
CA LEU A 10 14.78 2.64 3.91
C LEU A 10 13.86 1.85 2.97
N HIS A 11 13.93 0.53 3.00
CA HIS A 11 13.09 -0.31 2.16
C HIS A 11 12.79 -1.65 2.84
N PHE A 12 11.51 -2.03 2.79
CA PHE A 12 11.00 -3.28 3.32
C PHE A 12 10.03 -3.92 2.32
N ARG A 13 10.06 -5.25 2.24
CA ARG A 13 9.22 -6.02 1.33
C ARG A 13 8.84 -7.35 1.93
N VAL A 14 7.58 -7.72 1.78
CA VAL A 14 7.08 -9.04 2.17
C VAL A 14 6.07 -9.59 1.16
N GLN A 15 6.10 -10.91 0.92
CA GLN A 15 5.07 -11.65 0.19
C GLN A 15 4.11 -12.29 1.19
N LEU A 16 2.81 -12.15 0.95
CA LEU A 16 1.76 -12.61 1.84
C LEU A 16 0.64 -13.27 1.06
N SER A 17 0.11 -14.37 1.57
CA SER A 17 -1.03 -15.04 0.96
C SER A 17 -2.26 -14.14 0.90
N ALA A 18 -2.94 -14.10 -0.25
CA ALA A 18 -4.15 -13.31 -0.51
C ALA A 18 -5.37 -13.83 0.28
N THR A 19 -5.31 -13.71 1.61
CA THR A 19 -6.30 -14.15 2.59
C THR A 19 -6.48 -13.08 3.66
N ARG A 20 -7.59 -13.14 4.42
CA ARG A 20 -7.81 -12.23 5.57
C ARG A 20 -6.66 -12.27 6.59
N ARG A 21 -6.08 -13.46 6.83
CA ARG A 21 -4.90 -13.60 7.71
C ARG A 21 -3.68 -12.89 7.14
N GLY A 22 -3.44 -13.00 5.83
CA GLY A 22 -2.36 -12.29 5.14
C GLY A 22 -2.54 -10.77 5.20
N ALA A 23 -3.76 -10.25 5.01
CA ALA A 23 -4.03 -8.82 5.16
C ALA A 23 -3.77 -8.32 6.60
N ARG A 24 -4.22 -9.09 7.61
CA ARG A 24 -3.90 -8.78 9.02
C ARG A 24 -2.39 -8.77 9.27
N LEU A 25 -1.67 -9.73 8.70
CA LEU A 25 -0.22 -9.83 8.85
C LEU A 25 0.51 -8.67 8.14
N ALA A 26 0.01 -8.20 7.00
CA ALA A 26 0.55 -7.02 6.30
C ALA A 26 0.54 -5.78 7.21
N ARG A 27 -0.60 -5.52 7.88
CA ARG A 27 -0.72 -4.42 8.83
C ARG A 27 0.27 -4.57 9.99
N LEU A 28 0.34 -5.77 10.60
CA LEU A 28 1.21 -6.01 11.75
C LEU A 28 2.69 -5.81 11.40
N LEU A 29 3.15 -6.43 10.31
CA LEU A 29 4.53 -6.31 9.85
C LEU A 29 4.86 -4.89 9.41
N GLY A 30 3.92 -4.21 8.74
CA GLY A 30 4.12 -2.83 8.31
C GLY A 30 4.24 -1.87 9.49
N VAL A 31 3.38 -2.00 10.51
CA VAL A 31 3.47 -1.21 11.75
C VAL A 31 4.80 -1.45 12.45
N GLU A 32 5.21 -2.70 12.59
CA GLU A 32 6.48 -3.04 13.23
C GLU A 32 7.67 -2.45 12.45
N GLN A 33 7.62 -2.51 11.12
CA GLN A 33 8.65 -1.93 10.28
C GLN A 33 8.74 -0.42 10.42
N LEU A 34 7.61 0.29 10.35
CA LEU A 34 7.57 1.75 10.53
C LEU A 34 8.07 2.16 11.92
N ARG A 35 7.69 1.41 12.95
CA ARG A 35 8.21 1.59 14.31
C ARG A 35 9.73 1.41 14.37
N SER A 36 10.27 0.38 13.74
CA SER A 36 11.72 0.14 13.70
C SER A 36 12.50 1.23 12.95
N TRP A 37 11.83 1.93 12.02
CA TRP A 37 12.36 3.09 11.31
C TRP A 37 12.17 4.41 12.07
N GLY A 38 11.45 4.41 13.19
CA GLY A 38 11.13 5.62 13.94
C GLY A 38 10.12 6.54 13.25
N LEU A 39 9.32 6.00 12.32
CA LEU A 39 8.33 6.77 11.57
C LEU A 39 6.93 6.72 12.21
N PRO A 40 6.10 7.77 12.02
CA PRO A 40 4.68 7.72 12.36
C PRO A 40 3.98 6.58 11.62
N PHE A 41 3.03 5.91 12.28
CA PHE A 41 2.41 4.71 11.73
C PHE A 41 0.88 4.66 11.87
N GLU A 42 0.22 5.60 12.53
CA GLU A 42 -1.24 5.53 12.76
C GLU A 42 -2.02 5.53 11.44
N ASP A 43 -1.88 6.59 10.63
CA ASP A 43 -2.51 6.69 9.32
C ASP A 43 -1.91 5.70 8.29
N PRO A 44 -0.57 5.52 8.19
CA PRO A 44 0.02 4.48 7.36
C PRO A 44 -0.51 3.07 7.66
N ALA A 45 -0.75 2.72 8.92
CA ALA A 45 -1.29 1.40 9.28
C ALA A 45 -2.72 1.22 8.79
N GLN A 46 -3.54 2.28 8.83
CA GLN A 46 -4.88 2.23 8.27
C GLN A 46 -4.81 2.04 6.74
N VAL A 47 -3.97 2.81 6.06
CA VAL A 47 -3.75 2.68 4.60
C VAL A 47 -3.26 1.28 4.22
N ILE A 48 -2.30 0.71 4.95
CA ILE A 48 -1.84 -0.68 4.72
C ILE A 48 -2.99 -1.67 4.85
N SER A 49 -3.88 -1.45 5.83
CA SER A 49 -5.05 -2.31 6.06
C SER A 49 -6.01 -2.26 4.89
N GLU A 50 -6.36 -1.06 4.42
CA GLU A 50 -7.28 -0.86 3.30
C GLU A 50 -6.71 -1.40 1.99
N LEU A 51 -5.43 -1.13 1.71
CA LEU A 51 -4.78 -1.62 0.49
C LEU A 51 -4.66 -3.15 0.50
N ALA A 52 -4.29 -3.76 1.63
CA ALA A 52 -4.21 -5.22 1.75
C ALA A 52 -5.60 -5.88 1.68
N ALA A 53 -6.63 -5.27 2.29
CA ALA A 53 -8.01 -5.73 2.17
C ALA A 53 -8.48 -5.70 0.72
N ASN A 54 -8.19 -4.62 -0.02
CA ASN A 54 -8.48 -4.51 -1.44
C ASN A 54 -7.77 -5.60 -2.27
N ALA A 55 -6.49 -5.88 -1.99
CA ALA A 55 -5.76 -6.96 -2.65
C ALA A 55 -6.41 -8.34 -2.41
N VAL A 56 -6.92 -8.60 -1.20
CA VAL A 56 -7.58 -9.86 -0.85
C VAL A 56 -8.98 -9.97 -1.47
N SER A 57 -9.75 -8.88 -1.49
CA SER A 57 -11.15 -8.86 -1.93
C SER A 57 -11.29 -8.72 -3.45
N HIS A 58 -10.38 -7.97 -4.09
CA HIS A 58 -10.48 -7.59 -5.50
C HIS A 58 -9.26 -8.00 -6.33
N GLY A 59 -8.11 -8.19 -5.69
CA GLY A 59 -6.84 -8.57 -6.34
C GLY A 59 -6.55 -10.07 -6.34
N ARG A 60 -7.38 -10.88 -5.68
CA ARG A 60 -7.11 -12.31 -5.46
C ARG A 60 -7.21 -13.12 -6.75
N VAL A 61 -6.15 -13.89 -7.00
CA VAL A 61 -6.10 -14.98 -7.98
C VAL A 61 -5.70 -16.26 -7.21
N PRO A 62 -6.40 -17.40 -7.39
CA PRO A 62 -6.04 -18.64 -6.70
C PRO A 62 -4.56 -19.01 -6.88
N GLY A 63 -3.90 -19.38 -5.78
CA GLY A 63 -2.47 -19.75 -5.77
C GLY A 63 -1.49 -18.58 -5.94
N ARG A 64 -1.96 -17.32 -5.89
CA ARG A 64 -1.10 -16.13 -5.95
C ARG A 64 -1.14 -15.33 -4.65
N ASP A 65 0.03 -14.84 -4.27
CA ASP A 65 0.24 -13.95 -3.14
C ASP A 65 0.10 -12.48 -3.57
N PHE A 66 0.01 -11.59 -2.58
CA PHE A 66 0.22 -10.16 -2.77
C PHE A 66 1.55 -9.72 -2.12
N ARG A 67 2.07 -8.58 -2.56
CA ARG A 67 3.27 -7.96 -2.01
C ARG A 67 2.91 -6.71 -1.22
N LEU A 68 3.47 -6.54 -0.03
CA LEU A 68 3.60 -5.24 0.59
C LEU A 68 5.04 -4.74 0.36
N VAL A 69 5.18 -3.48 -0.03
CA VAL A 69 6.43 -2.72 -0.08
C VAL A 69 6.24 -1.47 0.76
N LEU A 70 7.19 -1.20 1.65
CA LEU A 70 7.35 0.10 2.30
C LEU A 70 8.70 0.66 1.84
N ALA A 71 8.73 1.92 1.46
CA ALA A 71 9.96 2.62 1.13
C ALA A 71 9.90 4.01 1.74
N ALA A 72 11.00 4.47 2.33
CA ALA A 72 11.09 5.83 2.83
C ALA A 72 12.41 6.47 2.42
N ASP A 73 12.33 7.75 2.08
CA ASP A 73 13.47 8.63 1.85
C ASP A 73 13.44 9.79 2.86
N ALA A 74 13.97 10.96 2.52
CA ALA A 74 14.10 12.07 3.45
C ALA A 74 12.76 12.76 3.78
N ASP A 75 11.81 12.76 2.84
CA ASP A 75 10.58 13.55 2.93
C ASP A 75 9.33 12.74 2.56
N THR A 76 9.47 11.48 2.15
CA THR A 76 8.36 10.69 1.66
C THR A 76 8.40 9.26 2.21
N LEU A 77 7.25 8.79 2.72
CA LEU A 77 6.97 7.37 2.94
C LEU A 77 6.03 6.88 1.83
N SER A 78 6.46 5.88 1.07
CA SER A 78 5.66 5.19 0.07
C SER A 78 5.24 3.80 0.54
N ILE A 79 3.96 3.49 0.36
CA ILE A 79 3.32 2.21 0.70
C ILE A 79 2.77 1.62 -0.60
N GLY A 80 3.26 0.47 -1.02
CA GLY A 80 2.82 -0.21 -2.24
C GLY A 80 2.28 -1.59 -1.95
N VAL A 81 1.07 -1.88 -2.43
CA VAL A 81 0.48 -3.23 -2.42
C VAL A 81 0.32 -3.74 -3.84
N THR A 82 1.01 -4.84 -4.16
CA THR A 82 0.97 -5.46 -5.50
C THR A 82 0.19 -6.76 -5.46
N ASP A 83 -0.82 -6.91 -6.31
CA ASP A 83 -1.60 -8.14 -6.49
C ASP A 83 -1.55 -8.65 -7.94
N ALA A 84 -2.00 -9.88 -8.16
CA ALA A 84 -1.89 -10.58 -9.45
C ALA A 84 -3.09 -10.35 -10.41
N ARG A 85 -3.88 -9.29 -10.20
CA ARG A 85 -5.10 -8.97 -10.94
C ARG A 85 -5.02 -7.59 -11.62
N GLY A 86 -4.04 -7.43 -12.49
CA GLY A 86 -3.70 -6.18 -13.18
C GLY A 86 -4.69 -5.74 -14.27
N ASP A 87 -5.63 -6.62 -14.63
CA ASP A 87 -6.80 -6.31 -15.46
C ASP A 87 -7.89 -5.53 -14.71
N ARG A 88 -7.86 -5.53 -13.36
CA ARG A 88 -8.86 -4.88 -12.51
C ARG A 88 -8.26 -3.68 -11.76
N ILE A 89 -8.27 -2.51 -12.37
CA ILE A 89 -7.82 -1.26 -11.75
C ILE A 89 -8.88 -0.78 -10.73
N PRO A 90 -8.50 -0.49 -9.47
CA PRO A 90 -9.43 0.05 -8.51
C PRO A 90 -9.88 1.46 -8.92
N VAL A 91 -11.16 1.75 -8.71
CA VAL A 91 -11.74 3.07 -8.93
C VAL A 91 -12.28 3.55 -7.58
N GLN A 92 -11.93 4.76 -7.18
CA GLN A 92 -12.57 5.40 -6.04
C GLN A 92 -14.02 5.69 -6.43
N GLN A 93 -14.96 5.05 -5.75
CA GLN A 93 -16.40 5.20 -6.00
C GLN A 93 -17.09 5.77 -4.77
N ALA A 94 -18.23 6.43 -4.98
CA ALA A 94 -19.15 6.73 -3.88
C ALA A 94 -19.58 5.39 -3.24
N PRO A 95 -19.73 5.32 -1.91
CA PRO A 95 -20.11 4.07 -1.25
C PRO A 95 -21.48 3.62 -1.76
N ALA A 96 -21.56 2.35 -2.18
CA ALA A 96 -22.81 1.76 -2.67
C ALA A 96 -23.67 1.22 -1.52
N ASP A 97 -23.05 0.89 -0.39
CA ASP A 97 -23.65 0.47 0.88
C ASP A 97 -22.80 0.99 2.06
N GLU A 98 -23.13 0.60 3.30
CA GLU A 98 -22.45 1.09 4.49
C GLU A 98 -21.01 0.57 4.70
N GLU A 99 -20.52 -0.44 3.95
CA GLU A 99 -19.22 -1.06 4.26
C GLU A 99 -18.34 -1.31 3.02
N SER A 100 -18.93 -1.54 1.85
CA SER A 100 -18.25 -1.74 0.58
C SER A 100 -17.90 -0.42 -0.10
N GLY A 101 -16.65 -0.29 -0.55
CA GLY A 101 -16.19 0.86 -1.33
C GLY A 101 -15.59 2.02 -0.53
N ARG A 102 -15.57 1.95 0.81
CA ARG A 102 -14.94 2.98 1.65
C ARG A 102 -13.41 2.92 1.66
N GLY A 103 -12.80 1.77 1.36
CA GLY A 103 -11.35 1.60 1.52
C GLY A 103 -10.51 2.62 0.76
N LEU A 104 -10.84 2.91 -0.51
CA LEU A 104 -10.13 3.95 -1.27
C LEU A 104 -10.50 5.38 -0.87
N LEU A 105 -11.70 5.59 -0.31
CA LEU A 105 -12.07 6.88 0.28
C LEU A 105 -11.21 7.16 1.52
N ILE A 106 -10.99 6.16 2.36
CA ILE A 106 -10.10 6.25 3.53
C ILE A 106 -8.66 6.50 3.07
N VAL A 107 -8.16 5.76 2.07
CA VAL A 107 -6.82 5.99 1.50
C VAL A 107 -6.68 7.41 0.96
N GLY A 108 -7.65 7.89 0.19
CA GLY A 108 -7.64 9.25 -0.36
C GLY A 108 -7.78 10.36 0.68
N ALA A 109 -8.35 10.07 1.85
CA ALA A 109 -8.48 11.02 2.95
C ALA A 109 -7.22 11.09 3.83
N LEU A 110 -6.48 9.99 3.96
CA LEU A 110 -5.31 9.89 4.85
C LEU A 110 -3.98 10.13 4.15
N ALA A 111 -3.83 9.70 2.89
CA ALA A 111 -2.57 9.81 2.16
C ALA A 111 -2.45 11.18 1.47
N SER A 112 -1.22 11.72 1.42
CA SER A 112 -0.92 12.94 0.63
C SER A 112 -1.19 12.71 -0.86
N ARG A 113 -0.79 11.53 -1.35
CA ARG A 113 -0.96 11.10 -2.74
C ARG A 113 -1.25 9.61 -2.76
N TRP A 114 -2.01 9.16 -3.75
CA TRP A 114 -2.20 7.73 -3.99
C TRP A 114 -2.50 7.48 -5.46
N GLY A 115 -2.34 6.24 -5.89
CA GLY A 115 -2.64 5.87 -7.26
C GLY A 115 -2.52 4.38 -7.52
N THR A 116 -2.56 4.02 -8.80
CA THR A 116 -2.34 2.65 -9.26
C THR A 116 -1.42 2.65 -10.47
N VAL A 117 -0.45 1.75 -10.48
CA VAL A 117 0.39 1.46 -11.65
C VAL A 117 0.24 0.00 -12.05
N ARG A 118 0.31 -0.28 -13.35
CA ARG A 118 0.40 -1.65 -13.84
C ARG A 118 1.81 -2.17 -13.60
N GLY A 119 1.93 -3.35 -13.01
CA GLY A 119 3.20 -4.08 -12.92
C GLY A 119 3.40 -4.98 -14.13
N PRO A 120 4.47 -5.80 -14.14
CA PRO A 120 4.61 -6.87 -15.11
C PRO A 120 3.34 -7.73 -15.11
N PHE A 121 2.79 -8.03 -16.29
CA PHE A 121 1.57 -8.82 -16.41
C PHE A 121 1.70 -10.14 -15.63
N PRO A 122 0.72 -10.53 -14.79
CA PRO A 122 -0.63 -9.97 -14.64
C PRO A 122 -0.79 -9.03 -13.43
N CYS A 123 0.24 -8.31 -13.01
CA CYS A 123 0.20 -7.59 -11.73
C CYS A 123 -0.24 -6.12 -11.85
N LYS A 124 -0.77 -5.57 -10.75
CA LYS A 124 -0.88 -4.13 -10.51
C LYS A 124 -0.39 -3.79 -9.12
N THR A 125 0.02 -2.54 -8.92
CA THR A 125 0.36 -1.99 -7.62
C THR A 125 -0.55 -0.80 -7.32
N VAL A 126 -1.30 -0.89 -6.22
CA VAL A 126 -1.96 0.27 -5.62
C VAL A 126 -1.00 0.85 -4.60
N TRP A 127 -0.76 2.15 -4.66
CA TRP A 127 0.23 2.81 -3.82
C TRP A 127 -0.35 4.06 -3.16
N ALA A 128 0.24 4.43 -2.03
CA ALA A 128 -0.07 5.63 -1.28
C ALA A 128 1.23 6.23 -0.73
N GLU A 129 1.29 7.54 -0.63
CA GLU A 129 2.43 8.30 -0.13
C GLU A 129 2.00 9.24 1.00
N PHE A 130 2.89 9.38 1.98
CA PHE A 130 2.79 10.33 3.07
C PHE A 130 4.01 11.25 3.02
N ASP A 131 3.78 12.55 3.13
CA ASP A 131 4.87 13.50 3.33
C ASP A 131 5.36 13.37 4.78
N LEU A 132 6.66 13.13 4.93
CA LEU A 132 7.34 13.08 6.21
C LEU A 132 7.83 14.48 6.56
N PRO A 133 7.69 14.93 7.82
CA PRO A 133 8.33 16.16 8.24
C PRO A 133 9.85 15.98 8.07
N MET A 134 10.48 16.83 7.27
CA MET A 134 11.94 16.86 7.07
C MET A 134 12.64 16.74 8.43
N TRP A 135 13.31 15.62 8.66
CA TRP A 135 14.14 15.44 9.84
C TRP A 135 15.37 16.35 9.71
N ASN A 136 15.52 17.31 10.62
CA ASN A 136 16.74 18.10 10.77
C ASN A 136 17.65 17.48 11.82
#